data_AF-A0A660E5N1-F1
#
_entry.id   AF-A0A660E5N1-F1
#
_cell.length_a   1.000
_cell.length_b   1.000
_cell.length_c   1.000
_cell.angle_alpha   90.00
_cell.angle_beta   90.00
_cell.angle_gamma   90.00
#
_symmetry.space_group_name_H-M   'P 1'
#
loop_
_entity.id
_entity.type
_entity.pdbx_description
1 polymer ?
#
loop_
_entity_poly.entity_id
_entity_poly.type
_entity_poly.pdbx_seq_one_letter_code
_entity_poly.pdbx_strand_id
1 'polypeptide(L)'
;MEMGTLSEWIAATAETLAVIVALFLPYYTQRQERQRRKKRFKKIIQQSLANFAHGDLSGRDDFQSFVKISSLLEIDEDLLAILQIGDAAIDLMGTTSSLTQQQQQQLIELQQQLRLV
;
A
#
# COMPACT_ATOMS: atom_id res chain seq x y z
N MET A 1 -2.12 12.18 -55.98
CA MET A 1 -2.27 11.33 -54.79
C MET A 1 -3.75 11.16 -54.55
N GLU A 2 -4.27 9.96 -54.79
CA GLU A 2 -5.66 9.65 -54.43
C GLU A 2 -5.73 9.69 -52.91
N MET A 3 -6.62 10.51 -52.35
CA MET A 3 -6.90 10.45 -50.91
C MET A 3 -7.40 9.03 -50.63
N GLY A 4 -6.70 8.33 -49.72
CA GLY A 4 -7.07 6.97 -49.32
C GLY A 4 -8.54 6.87 -48.93
N THR A 5 -9.11 5.68 -49.06
CA THR A 5 -10.54 5.46 -48.78
C THR A 5 -10.85 5.77 -47.32
N LEU A 6 -12.10 6.12 -47.02
CA LEU A 6 -12.55 6.43 -45.65
C LEU A 6 -12.23 5.28 -44.67
N SER A 7 -12.24 4.03 -45.17
CA SER A 7 -11.87 2.82 -44.43
C SER A 7 -10.39 2.81 -44.03
N GLU A 8 -9.47 3.22 -44.92
CA GLU A 8 -8.04 3.27 -44.65
C GLU A 8 -7.68 4.32 -43.59
N TRP A 9 -8.36 5.48 -43.60
CA TRP A 9 -8.20 6.50 -42.56
C TRP A 9 -8.72 6.02 -41.19
N ILE A 10 -9.83 5.29 -41.16
CA ILE A 10 -10.34 4.68 -39.93
C ILE A 10 -9.38 3.60 -39.42
N ALA A 11 -8.82 2.77 -40.31
CA ALA A 11 -7.86 1.74 -39.93
C ALA A 11 -6.57 2.35 -39.35
N ALA A 12 -6.00 3.34 -40.03
CA ALA A 12 -4.79 4.03 -39.58
C ALA A 12 -4.99 4.76 -38.24
N THR A 13 -6.16 5.38 -38.01
CA THR A 13 -6.48 6.02 -36.73
C THR A 13 -6.68 5.00 -35.61
N ALA A 14 -7.37 3.88 -35.89
CA ALA A 14 -7.55 2.80 -34.93
C ALA A 14 -6.21 2.15 -34.54
N GLU A 15 -5.33 1.91 -35.51
CA GLU A 15 -3.98 1.38 -35.28
C GLU A 15 -3.15 2.34 -34.42
N THR A 16 -3.15 3.62 -34.76
CA THR A 16 -2.45 4.65 -33.98
C THR A 16 -2.96 4.68 -32.53
N LEU A 17 -4.29 4.63 -32.32
CA LEU A 17 -4.88 4.59 -30.99
C LEU A 17 -4.52 3.31 -30.24
N ALA A 18 -4.50 2.15 -30.90
CA ALA A 18 -4.12 0.88 -30.29
C ALA A 18 -2.66 0.91 -29.80
N VAL A 19 -1.75 1.47 -30.60
CA VAL A 19 -0.34 1.66 -30.21
C VAL A 19 -0.23 2.60 -29.01
N ILE A 20 -0.95 3.73 -29.01
CA ILE A 20 -0.97 4.67 -27.87
C ILE A 20 -1.47 3.96 -26.61
N VAL A 21 -2.61 3.25 -26.68
CA VAL A 21 -3.14 2.52 -25.52
C VAL A 21 -2.17 1.46 -25.05
N ALA A 22 -1.54 0.68 -25.94
CA ALA A 22 -0.57 -0.35 -25.57
C ALA A 22 0.66 0.24 -24.85
N LEU A 23 1.11 1.44 -25.23
CA LEU A 23 2.23 2.12 -24.58
C LEU A 23 1.87 2.65 -23.19
N PHE A 24 0.65 3.17 -23.00
CA PHE A 24 0.27 3.85 -21.75
C PHE A 24 -0.54 3.01 -20.76
N LEU A 25 -1.17 1.93 -21.21
CA LEU A 25 -1.94 1.02 -20.35
C LEU A 25 -1.08 0.45 -19.21
N PRO A 26 0.17 -0.02 -19.42
CA PRO A 26 1.01 -0.54 -18.34
C PRO A 26 1.31 0.51 -17.25
N TYR A 27 1.52 1.76 -17.65
CA TYR A 27 1.74 2.84 -16.69
C TYR A 27 0.49 3.12 -15.86
N TYR A 28 -0.67 3.16 -16.50
CA TYR A 28 -1.95 3.36 -15.83
C TYR A 28 -2.25 2.21 -14.85
N THR A 29 -2.04 0.96 -15.25
CA THR A 29 -2.27 -0.21 -14.39
C THR A 29 -1.33 -0.22 -13.19
N GLN A 30 -0.03 0.02 -13.39
CA GLN A 30 0.94 0.13 -12.28
C GLN A 30 0.56 1.21 -11.27
N ARG A 31 0.14 2.39 -11.76
CA ARG A 31 -0.33 3.48 -10.88
C ARG A 31 -1.56 3.05 -10.06
N GLN A 32 -2.52 2.37 -10.69
CA GLN A 32 -3.71 1.91 -9.99
C GLN A 32 -3.37 0.83 -8.95
N GLU A 33 -2.45 -0.08 -9.28
CA GLU A 33 -1.97 -1.12 -8.37
C GLU A 33 -1.23 -0.55 -7.16
N ARG A 34 -0.34 0.44 -7.36
CA ARG A 34 0.33 1.17 -6.28
C ARG A 34 -0.68 1.76 -5.29
N GLN A 35 -1.71 2.43 -5.80
CA GLN A 35 -2.76 3.02 -4.97
C GLN A 35 -3.59 1.96 -4.21
N ARG A 36 -3.90 0.83 -4.86
CA ARG A 36 -4.60 -0.29 -4.23
C ARG A 36 -3.75 -0.92 -3.12
N ARG A 37 -2.45 -1.12 -3.36
CA ARG A 37 -1.50 -1.61 -2.35
C ARG A 37 -1.38 -0.66 -1.17
N LYS A 38 -1.25 0.65 -1.40
CA LYS A 38 -1.22 1.67 -0.35
C LYS A 38 -2.43 1.57 0.57
N LYS A 39 -3.63 1.50 -0.01
CA LYS A 39 -4.87 1.32 0.75
C LYS A 39 -4.90 0.01 1.54
N ARG A 40 -4.41 -1.09 0.97
CA ARG A 40 -4.35 -2.40 1.65
C ARG A 40 -3.39 -2.38 2.83
N PHE A 41 -2.16 -1.89 2.65
CA PHE A 41 -1.17 -1.83 3.72
C PHE A 41 -1.64 -0.92 4.85
N LYS A 42 -2.12 0.28 4.52
CA LYS A 42 -2.71 1.20 5.50
C LYS A 42 -3.84 0.54 6.28
N LYS A 43 -4.73 -0.20 5.62
CA LYS A 43 -5.83 -0.91 6.28
C LYS A 43 -5.32 -1.99 7.23
N ILE A 44 -4.37 -2.82 6.80
CA ILE A 44 -3.80 -3.89 7.64
C ILE A 44 -3.17 -3.29 8.89
N ILE A 45 -2.28 -2.30 8.74
CA ILE A 45 -1.60 -1.67 9.87
C ILE A 45 -2.59 -0.95 10.79
N GLN A 46 -3.56 -0.22 10.24
CA GLN A 46 -4.57 0.47 11.04
C GLN A 46 -5.41 -0.50 11.88
N GLN A 47 -5.82 -1.63 11.29
CA GLN A 47 -6.63 -2.64 12.00
C GLN A 47 -5.81 -3.34 13.08
N SER A 48 -4.58 -3.74 12.77
CA SER A 48 -3.67 -4.36 13.75
C SER A 48 -3.37 -3.41 14.92
N LEU A 49 -3.01 -2.14 14.64
CA LEU A 49 -2.79 -1.12 15.67
C LEU A 49 -4.02 -0.92 16.56
N ALA A 50 -5.22 -0.90 15.97
CA ALA A 50 -6.45 -0.76 16.73
C ALA A 50 -6.65 -1.93 17.70
N ASN A 51 -6.44 -3.17 17.23
CA ASN A 51 -6.55 -4.37 18.08
C ASN A 51 -5.51 -4.35 19.21
N PHE A 52 -4.26 -4.03 18.89
CA PHE A 52 -3.18 -3.94 19.89
C PHE A 52 -3.44 -2.85 20.93
N ALA A 53 -3.98 -1.68 20.52
CA ALA A 53 -4.36 -0.62 21.45
C ALA A 53 -5.45 -1.07 22.45
N HIS A 54 -6.29 -2.03 22.07
CA HIS A 54 -7.32 -2.63 22.95
C HIS A 54 -6.78 -3.83 23.76
N GLY A 55 -5.50 -4.16 23.63
CA GLY A 55 -4.84 -5.26 24.33
C GLY A 55 -4.99 -6.63 23.67
N ASP A 56 -5.57 -6.72 22.47
CA ASP A 56 -5.63 -7.96 21.71
C ASP A 56 -4.35 -8.18 20.91
N LEU A 57 -3.47 -9.07 21.40
CA LEU A 57 -2.20 -9.42 20.77
C LEU A 57 -2.25 -10.71 19.94
N SER A 58 -3.43 -11.29 19.71
CA SER A 58 -3.57 -12.61 19.06
C SER A 58 -2.96 -12.68 17.64
N GLY A 59 -2.96 -11.57 16.90
CA GLY A 59 -2.40 -11.47 15.54
C GLY A 59 -1.00 -10.86 15.46
N ARG A 60 -0.27 -10.77 16.57
CA ARG A 60 1.03 -10.08 16.63
C ARG A 60 2.07 -10.71 15.71
N ASP A 61 2.21 -12.03 15.72
CA ASP A 61 3.27 -12.72 14.98
C ASP A 61 3.05 -12.63 13.46
N ASP A 62 1.79 -12.74 13.03
CA ASP A 62 1.37 -12.52 11.65
C ASP A 62 1.63 -11.08 11.21
N PHE A 63 1.31 -10.12 12.07
CA PHE A 63 1.59 -8.70 11.82
C PHE A 63 3.09 -8.44 11.69
N GLN A 64 3.90 -8.98 12.60
CA GLN A 64 5.36 -8.83 12.57
C GLN A 64 5.96 -9.45 11.30
N SER A 65 5.50 -10.63 10.91
CA SER A 65 5.93 -11.30 9.68
C SER A 65 5.53 -10.48 8.47
N PHE A 66 4.29 -9.97 8.43
CA PHE A 66 3.79 -9.12 7.36
C PHE A 66 4.66 -7.86 7.19
N VAL A 67 4.93 -7.12 8.27
CA VAL A 67 5.70 -5.88 8.19
C VAL A 67 7.14 -6.16 7.74
N LYS A 68 7.83 -7.14 8.35
CA LYS A 68 9.21 -7.49 7.99
C LYS A 68 9.35 -7.98 6.54
N ILE A 69 8.48 -8.87 6.10
CA ILE A 69 8.53 -9.39 4.73
C ILE A 69 8.21 -8.27 3.74
N SER A 70 7.18 -7.46 4.04
CA SER A 70 6.77 -6.38 3.15
C SER A 70 7.84 -5.28 3.08
N SER A 71 8.52 -4.94 4.17
CA SER A 71 9.56 -3.90 4.17
C SER A 71 10.81 -4.31 3.38
N LEU A 72 11.13 -5.60 3.33
CA LEU A 72 12.22 -6.13 2.51
C LEU A 72 11.91 -6.13 1.00
N LEU A 73 10.63 -6.25 0.63
CA LEU A 73 10.19 -6.35 -0.76
C LEU A 73 9.74 -5.01 -1.35
N GLU A 74 9.46 -4.02 -0.49
CA GLU A 74 8.90 -2.74 -0.89
C GLU A 74 9.99 -1.75 -1.28
N ILE A 75 9.79 -1.06 -2.40
CA ILE A 75 10.68 0.00 -2.89
C ILE A 75 9.98 1.37 -2.94
N ASP A 76 8.67 1.38 -2.76
CA ASP A 76 7.87 2.58 -2.82
C ASP A 76 7.93 3.35 -1.50
N GLU A 77 8.42 4.59 -1.55
CA GLU A 77 8.65 5.41 -0.35
C GLU A 77 7.40 5.60 0.51
N ASP A 78 6.24 5.83 -0.12
CA ASP A 78 4.95 5.99 0.59
C ASP A 78 4.55 4.71 1.34
N LEU A 79 4.78 3.55 0.72
CA LEU A 79 4.47 2.25 1.33
C LEU A 79 5.48 1.91 2.43
N LEU A 80 6.75 2.24 2.22
CA LEU A 80 7.79 2.11 3.24
C LEU A 80 7.48 2.97 4.47
N ALA A 81 7.03 4.22 4.30
CA ALA A 81 6.62 5.07 5.40
C ALA A 81 5.47 4.46 6.22
N ILE A 82 4.49 3.83 5.55
CA ILE A 82 3.41 3.09 6.20
C ILE A 82 3.98 1.89 6.99
N LEU A 83 4.88 1.11 6.39
CA LEU A 83 5.49 -0.05 7.04
C LEU A 83 6.40 0.32 8.22
N GLN A 84 7.10 1.46 8.15
CA GLN A 84 7.91 1.98 9.26
C GLN A 84 7.07 2.28 10.51
N ILE A 85 5.82 2.73 10.34
CA ILE A 85 4.88 2.86 11.47
C ILE A 85 4.56 1.48 12.07
N GLY A 86 4.44 0.46 11.22
CA GLY A 86 4.29 -0.93 11.64
C GLY A 86 5.50 -1.45 12.41
N ASP A 87 6.72 -1.16 11.95
CA ASP A 87 7.96 -1.53 12.64
C ASP A 87 8.06 -0.84 14.00
N ALA A 88 7.78 0.47 14.07
CA ALA A 88 7.73 1.21 15.33
C ALA A 88 6.72 0.60 16.32
N ALA A 89 5.57 0.12 15.82
CA ALA A 89 4.59 -0.57 16.66
C ALA A 89 5.10 -1.92 17.16
N ILE A 90 5.80 -2.70 16.32
CA ILE A 90 6.40 -3.98 16.70
C ILE A 90 7.45 -3.79 17.79
N ASP A 91 8.31 -2.78 17.64
CA ASP A 91 9.35 -2.44 18.61
C ASP A 91 8.75 -2.00 19.94
N LEU A 92 7.69 -1.18 19.89
CA LEU A 92 6.97 -0.70 21.06
C LEU A 92 6.31 -1.83 21.85
N MET A 93 5.76 -2.83 21.15
CA MET A 93 5.18 -4.02 21.76
C MET A 93 6.22 -5.06 22.22
N GLY A 94 7.51 -4.90 21.91
CA GLY A 94 8.56 -5.95 21.92
C GLY A 94 8.39 -7.07 22.95
N THR A 95 8.38 -8.35 22.57
CA THR A 95 8.22 -9.60 23.38
C THR A 95 7.20 -9.72 24.54
N THR A 96 6.58 -8.66 25.08
CA THR A 96 5.70 -8.77 26.24
C THR A 96 4.30 -9.30 25.87
N SER A 97 3.74 -10.13 26.75
CA SER A 97 2.40 -10.73 26.60
C SER A 97 1.26 -9.77 26.96
N SER A 98 1.59 -8.60 27.52
CA SER A 98 0.65 -7.54 27.84
C SER A 98 1.29 -6.18 27.58
N LEU A 99 0.47 -5.20 27.22
CA LEU A 99 0.88 -3.83 26.98
C LEU A 99 0.55 -2.97 28.20
N THR A 100 1.47 -2.10 28.57
CA THR A 100 1.22 -1.06 29.55
C THR A 100 0.26 0.00 28.98
N GLN A 101 -0.44 0.73 29.84
CA GLN A 101 -1.30 1.84 29.40
C GLN A 101 -0.52 2.90 28.59
N GLN A 102 0.75 3.13 28.94
CA GLN A 102 1.62 4.03 28.19
C GLN A 102 1.92 3.52 26.78
N GLN A 103 2.17 2.22 26.62
CA GLN A 103 2.35 1.60 25.30
C GLN A 103 1.06 1.67 24.47
N GLN A 104 -0.11 1.44 25.08
CA GLN A 104 -1.39 1.58 24.40
C GLN A 104 -1.63 3.01 23.92
N GLN A 105 -1.30 4.01 24.72
CA GLN A 105 -1.39 5.42 24.36
C GLN A 105 -0.51 5.75 23.14
N GLN A 106 0.73 5.25 23.12
CA GLN A 106 1.66 5.46 22.02
C GLN A 106 1.22 4.73 20.72
N LEU A 107 0.57 3.57 20.83
CA LEU A 107 -0.04 2.91 19.66
C LEU A 107 -1.19 3.74 19.06
N ILE A 108 -1.95 4.46 19.89
CA ILE A 108 -2.97 5.39 19.42
C ILE A 108 -2.33 6.59 18.70
N GLU A 109 -1.20 7.09 19.19
CA GLU A 109 -0.44 8.15 18.52
C GLU A 109 0.10 7.69 17.15
N LEU A 110 0.66 6.47 17.06
CA LEU A 110 1.07 5.86 15.80
C LEU A 110 -0.11 5.69 14.82
N GLN A 111 -1.29 5.36 15.34
CA GLN A 111 -2.51 5.28 14.53
C GLN A 111 -2.91 6.65 13.97
N GLN A 112 -2.69 7.75 14.71
CA GLN A 112 -2.92 9.11 14.22
C GLN A 112 -1.91 9.50 13.14
N GLN A 113 -0.63 9.18 13.34
CA GLN A 113 0.42 9.41 12.33
C GLN A 113 0.09 8.67 11.02
N LEU A 114 -0.37 7.42 11.09
CA LEU A 114 -0.79 6.66 9.91
C LEU A 114 -1.92 7.34 9.11
N ARG A 115 -2.78 8.14 9.77
CA ARG A 115 -3.84 8.87 9.05
C ARG A 115 -3.26 9.98 8.17
N LEU A 116 -2.13 10.57 8.56
CA LEU A 116 -1.48 11.69 7.88
C LEU A 116 -0.60 11.26 6.68
N VAL A 117 -0.27 9.97 6.56
CA VAL A 117 0.49 9.34 5.44
C VAL A 117 -0.43 8.78 4.36
#